data_AF-A0A4R6KBX0-F1
#
_entry.id   AF-A0A4R6KBX0-F1
#
_cell.length_a   1.000
_cell.length_b   1.000
_cell.length_c   1.000
_cell.angle_alpha   90.00
_cell.angle_beta   90.00
_cell.angle_gamma   90.00
#
_symmetry.space_group_name_H-M   'P 1'
#
loop_
_entity.id
_entity.type
_entity.pdbx_description
1 polymer ?
#
loop_
_entity_poly.entity_id
_entity_poly.type
_entity_poly.pdbx_seq_one_letter_code
_entity_poly.pdbx_strand_id
1 'polypeptide(L)'
;MVAARKKAWAVVLVVVVAVVVSLLNASTANSIAGPGKSPGAVTQKGVTCNTVPAEELGACVSRMLTDPNGAYSPDHVYTEAEKQPVRAGRQAVGVNAGSWSVVADCTVNDFKLNPVHASVMKSGKVLLTAGSGNFKSLNEQKVFKTWIWDPATPQACPREIPMPADVDLFCSGHSHLTDGRILFFGGTGHYASAELYYTGVRETYAFDEVTEKFTFTGLMSVARWYPNGPVNAAGNPVVTSGLDATGKVTNINETYNPYTGKWTTLPGTRIFPMYAGLVLRKNGTFCYSGANMGGKAGAKPGCWNWTNNAFYPIPGLPYPDCRDQASTLLLYPAQAQKFMIIGGGCPTGVTGTTATVDMNAAAHKFTAGPSLGFSAMHSCATVLPDKSAFVAGGADHNTNPRLQAVRLPAGANAWEQVASPTVGRMYHSTCVLLSNGSVVTMGTTAPGNVVESRFEVYQPWYMQAGVTRPTFTGVSPTLKLGGTHQATFTGPASVTSASLHRLTSVTHSSDPNQRAVDVPVTASGTWGRVNLKIEANPGILPPGVYQLFLRDWRGIPSEAKIVRVVPATATTAAGAGAPASVGVPAAGAPAAAVPAVGPASTGTPSPAAACCCC
;
A
#
# COMPACT_ATOMS: atom_id res chain seq x y z
N MET A 1 70.35 7.76 -5.81
CA MET A 1 69.45 6.58 -5.82
C MET A 1 68.09 7.06 -5.35
N VAL A 2 67.17 7.42 -6.26
CA VAL A 2 66.41 6.56 -7.17
C VAL A 2 65.09 6.12 -6.52
N ALA A 3 64.00 6.61 -7.13
CA ALA A 3 62.68 6.01 -7.31
C ALA A 3 61.87 5.56 -6.09
N ALA A 4 60.73 6.24 -5.86
CA ALA A 4 59.41 5.59 -5.75
C ALA A 4 58.26 6.59 -5.47
N ARG A 5 58.09 7.65 -6.26
CA ARG A 5 56.84 8.45 -6.26
C ARG A 5 56.59 9.03 -7.64
N LYS A 6 55.98 8.27 -8.55
CA LYS A 6 55.35 8.73 -9.81
C LYS A 6 54.80 7.53 -10.63
N LYS A 7 53.73 6.86 -10.17
CA LYS A 7 52.87 5.99 -11.00
C LYS A 7 51.47 5.88 -10.36
N ALA A 8 50.60 6.84 -10.67
CA ALA A 8 49.14 6.73 -10.46
C ALA A 8 48.34 7.81 -11.21
N TRP A 9 48.98 8.87 -11.73
CA TRP A 9 48.31 10.02 -12.36
C TRP A 9 48.39 10.07 -13.90
N ALA A 10 48.77 8.96 -14.56
CA ALA A 10 48.96 8.93 -16.03
C ALA A 10 47.87 8.19 -16.82
N VAL A 11 46.91 7.51 -16.16
CA VAL A 11 45.86 6.74 -16.84
C VAL A 11 44.55 7.53 -17.01
N VAL A 12 44.35 8.59 -16.22
CA VAL A 12 43.11 9.39 -16.26
C VAL A 12 43.18 10.53 -17.30
N LEU A 13 44.37 11.01 -17.66
CA LEU A 13 44.51 12.14 -18.60
C LEU A 13 44.38 11.73 -20.08
N VAL A 14 44.73 10.48 -20.43
CA VAL A 14 44.69 10.01 -21.84
C VAL A 14 43.26 9.69 -22.30
N VAL A 15 42.36 9.32 -21.38
CA VAL A 15 40.95 9.02 -21.71
C VAL A 15 40.12 10.31 -21.83
N VAL A 16 40.45 11.37 -21.08
CA VAL A 16 39.71 12.65 -21.14
C VAL A 16 40.09 13.46 -22.39
N VAL A 17 41.35 13.40 -22.84
CA VAL A 17 41.78 14.11 -24.06
C VAL A 17 41.25 13.43 -25.35
N ALA A 18 41.14 12.10 -25.38
CA ALA A 18 40.58 11.37 -26.53
C ALA A 18 39.07 11.62 -26.73
N VAL A 19 38.32 11.82 -25.64
CA VAL A 19 36.87 12.10 -25.69
C VAL A 19 36.59 13.56 -26.05
N VAL A 20 37.42 14.51 -25.60
CA VAL A 20 37.26 15.94 -25.94
C VAL A 20 37.64 16.23 -27.39
N VAL A 21 38.65 15.54 -27.95
CA VAL A 21 39.02 15.68 -29.38
C VAL A 21 37.96 15.05 -30.31
N SER A 22 37.17 14.07 -29.82
CA SER A 22 36.08 13.46 -30.59
C SER A 22 34.79 14.31 -30.62
N LEU A 23 34.63 15.24 -29.67
CA LEU A 23 33.45 16.13 -29.58
C LEU A 23 33.64 17.48 -30.28
N LEU A 24 34.87 17.85 -30.64
CA LEU A 24 35.17 19.13 -31.33
C LEU A 24 35.22 19.03 -32.85
N ASN A 25 35.17 17.83 -33.44
CA ASN A 25 35.19 17.66 -34.91
C ASN A 25 33.81 17.57 -35.58
N ALA A 26 32.72 17.69 -34.82
CA ALA A 26 31.36 17.57 -35.38
C ALA A 26 30.76 18.90 -35.88
N SER A 27 31.42 20.05 -35.70
CA SER A 27 30.83 21.36 -36.03
C SER A 27 31.40 22.07 -37.27
N THR A 28 32.38 21.49 -37.98
CA THR A 28 32.88 22.10 -39.23
C THR A 28 33.41 21.04 -40.20
N ALA A 29 32.56 20.49 -41.06
CA ALA A 29 33.01 19.76 -42.25
C ALA A 29 31.97 19.84 -43.36
N ASN A 30 31.91 21.00 -44.01
CA ASN A 30 31.28 21.15 -45.31
C ASN A 30 32.39 21.07 -46.35
N SER A 31 32.83 19.86 -46.73
CA SER A 31 33.62 19.62 -47.95
C SER A 31 33.94 18.14 -48.18
N ILE A 32 33.34 17.59 -49.23
CA ILE A 32 33.87 16.60 -50.20
C ILE A 32 34.64 15.40 -49.61
N ALA A 33 33.97 14.24 -49.53
CA ALA A 33 34.63 12.93 -49.45
C ALA A 33 33.90 11.93 -50.39
N GLY A 34 34.69 11.24 -51.22
CA GLY A 34 34.24 10.24 -52.19
C GLY A 34 33.77 8.90 -51.56
N PRO A 35 33.38 7.93 -52.39
CA PRO A 35 32.67 6.75 -51.94
C PRO A 35 33.64 5.74 -51.34
N GLY A 36 33.41 5.34 -50.08
CA GLY A 36 34.02 4.14 -49.54
C GLY A 36 34.57 4.28 -48.12
N LYS A 37 33.68 4.14 -47.14
CA LYS A 37 33.81 3.23 -45.98
C LYS A 37 32.68 3.52 -45.00
N SER A 38 31.72 2.60 -44.91
CA SER A 38 30.67 2.63 -43.89
C SER A 38 31.30 2.61 -42.49
N PRO A 39 30.79 3.39 -41.52
CA PRO A 39 31.22 3.32 -40.13
C PRO A 39 31.02 1.90 -39.58
N GLY A 40 31.99 1.43 -38.80
CA GLY A 40 31.97 0.09 -38.19
C GLY A 40 30.75 -0.11 -37.28
N ALA A 41 30.19 -1.32 -37.35
CA ALA A 41 29.02 -1.75 -36.58
C ALA A 41 29.21 -1.57 -35.07
N VAL A 42 28.29 -0.87 -34.41
CA VAL A 42 28.16 -0.88 -32.95
C VAL A 42 27.05 -1.87 -32.61
N THR A 43 27.42 -2.98 -31.97
CA THR A 43 26.49 -4.07 -31.64
C THR A 43 26.49 -4.31 -30.14
N GLN A 44 25.32 -4.27 -29.52
CA GLN A 44 25.13 -4.71 -28.13
C GLN A 44 23.81 -5.50 -28.02
N LYS A 45 23.88 -6.75 -27.51
CA LYS A 45 22.74 -7.66 -27.31
C LYS A 45 21.80 -7.83 -28.52
N GLY A 46 22.35 -7.90 -29.74
CA GLY A 46 21.59 -8.23 -30.95
C GLY A 46 20.86 -7.06 -31.63
N VAL A 47 21.01 -5.83 -31.13
CA VAL A 47 20.52 -4.62 -31.81
C VAL A 47 21.68 -4.02 -32.59
N THR A 48 21.41 -3.59 -33.82
CA THR A 48 22.43 -3.14 -34.77
C THR A 48 21.98 -1.80 -35.35
N CYS A 49 22.64 -0.70 -35.00
CA CYS A 49 22.29 0.65 -35.49
C CYS A 49 22.68 0.88 -36.97
N ASN A 50 23.15 -0.13 -37.67
CA ASN A 50 23.71 0.01 -39.02
C ASN A 50 22.64 0.14 -40.11
N THR A 51 21.37 0.00 -39.76
CA THR A 51 20.23 0.06 -40.69
C THR A 51 19.45 1.37 -40.61
N VAL A 52 19.88 2.34 -39.78
CA VAL A 52 19.18 3.63 -39.63
C VAL A 52 19.83 4.72 -40.49
N PRO A 53 19.07 5.69 -41.01
CA PRO A 53 19.61 6.86 -41.70
C PRO A 53 20.66 7.60 -40.85
N ALA A 54 21.60 8.29 -41.50
CA ALA A 54 22.70 8.97 -40.82
C ALA A 54 22.23 10.01 -39.79
N GLU A 55 21.11 10.69 -40.05
CA GLU A 55 20.47 11.61 -39.10
C GLU A 55 19.93 10.94 -37.82
N GLU A 56 19.66 9.63 -37.83
CA GLU A 56 19.08 8.88 -36.70
C GLU A 56 20.13 8.07 -35.91
N LEU A 57 21.37 7.98 -36.43
CA LEU A 57 22.45 7.20 -35.83
C LEU A 57 22.80 7.67 -34.41
N GLY A 58 22.81 8.99 -34.18
CA GLY A 58 23.08 9.57 -32.85
C GLY A 58 22.01 9.21 -31.81
N ALA A 59 20.74 9.18 -32.22
CA ALA A 59 19.64 8.76 -31.36
C ALA A 59 19.70 7.25 -31.06
N CYS A 60 20.00 6.41 -32.06
CA CYS A 60 20.16 4.97 -31.89
C CYS A 60 21.30 4.63 -30.90
N VAL A 61 22.46 5.26 -31.06
CA VAL A 61 23.62 5.05 -30.18
C VAL A 61 23.35 5.59 -28.77
N SER A 62 22.75 6.78 -28.63
CA SER A 62 22.37 7.31 -27.31
C SER A 62 21.42 6.35 -26.59
N ARG A 63 20.50 5.70 -27.31
CA ARG A 63 19.51 4.79 -26.73
C ARG A 63 20.10 3.43 -26.35
N MET A 64 21.03 2.88 -27.14
CA MET A 64 21.81 1.71 -26.72
C MET A 64 22.54 1.95 -25.39
N LEU A 65 23.00 3.19 -25.17
CA LEU A 65 23.72 3.57 -23.97
C LEU A 65 22.79 3.85 -22.77
N THR A 66 21.52 4.22 -22.99
CA THR A 66 20.57 4.58 -21.91
C THR A 66 19.45 3.56 -21.66
N ASP A 67 19.18 2.64 -22.58
CA ASP A 67 18.11 1.62 -22.50
C ASP A 67 18.71 0.19 -22.55
N PRO A 68 18.77 -0.53 -21.41
CA PRO A 68 19.31 -1.89 -21.36
C PRO A 68 18.46 -2.94 -22.08
N ASN A 69 17.23 -2.61 -22.49
CA ASN A 69 16.32 -3.42 -23.31
C ASN A 69 16.24 -2.93 -24.76
N GLY A 70 17.10 -1.97 -25.16
CA GLY A 70 16.99 -1.10 -26.33
C GLY A 70 16.84 -1.78 -27.68
N ALA A 71 15.68 -2.38 -27.96
CA ALA A 71 15.25 -2.68 -29.30
C ALA A 71 14.91 -1.37 -29.99
N TYR A 72 15.83 -0.87 -30.83
CA TYR A 72 15.44 0.02 -31.92
C TYR A 72 14.45 -0.73 -32.79
N SER A 73 13.17 -0.36 -32.73
CA SER A 73 12.17 -0.89 -33.65
C SER A 73 12.10 0.03 -34.85
N PRO A 74 12.29 -0.49 -36.08
CA PRO A 74 12.11 0.28 -37.31
C PRO A 74 10.64 0.69 -37.54
N ASP A 75 9.70 0.14 -36.76
CA ASP A 75 8.26 0.39 -36.90
C ASP A 75 7.76 1.60 -36.07
N HIS A 76 8.62 2.26 -35.28
CA HIS A 76 8.24 3.42 -34.46
C HIS A 76 8.97 4.69 -34.93
N VAL A 77 8.18 5.70 -35.31
CA VAL A 77 8.68 7.04 -35.64
C VAL A 77 8.87 7.82 -34.34
N TYR A 78 10.13 8.02 -33.96
CA TYR A 78 10.49 8.73 -32.74
C TYR A 78 10.26 10.25 -32.87
N THR A 79 9.58 10.84 -31.89
CA THR A 79 9.45 12.29 -31.73
C THR A 79 10.77 12.93 -31.28
N GLU A 80 10.93 14.24 -31.48
CA GLU A 80 12.14 14.96 -31.07
C GLU A 80 12.42 14.87 -29.57
N ALA A 81 11.38 14.78 -28.74
CA ALA A 81 11.52 14.56 -27.30
C ALA A 81 12.10 13.17 -26.96
N GLU A 82 11.86 12.15 -27.78
CA GLU A 82 12.39 10.79 -27.62
C GLU A 82 13.85 10.67 -28.05
N LYS A 83 14.31 11.56 -28.95
CA LYS A 83 15.67 11.59 -29.50
C LYS A 83 16.68 12.33 -28.61
N GLN A 84 16.23 13.11 -27.62
CA GLN A 84 17.14 13.85 -26.75
C GLN A 84 17.86 12.91 -25.77
N PRO A 85 19.21 12.96 -25.70
CA PRO A 85 19.95 12.26 -24.66
C PRO A 85 19.53 12.84 -23.32
N VAL A 86 18.87 12.04 -22.49
CA VAL A 86 18.63 12.45 -21.12
C VAL A 86 19.99 12.48 -20.45
N ARG A 87 20.49 13.69 -20.22
CA ARG A 87 21.57 13.86 -19.26
C ARG A 87 21.08 13.16 -17.98
N ALA A 88 21.76 12.09 -17.60
CA ALA A 88 21.78 11.59 -16.24
C ALA A 88 22.47 12.63 -15.33
N GLY A 89 22.02 13.88 -15.41
CA GLY A 89 22.26 14.89 -14.42
C GLY A 89 21.18 14.67 -13.39
N ARG A 90 21.61 14.37 -12.16
CA ARG A 90 20.90 14.73 -10.93
C ARG A 90 19.81 15.75 -11.25
N GLN A 91 18.55 15.36 -11.15
CA GLN A 91 17.50 16.36 -11.03
C GLN A 91 17.96 17.29 -9.91
N ALA A 92 18.29 18.52 -10.30
CA ALA A 92 18.80 19.51 -9.40
C ALA A 92 17.80 19.61 -8.23
N VAL A 93 18.34 19.64 -7.02
CA VAL A 93 17.64 20.12 -5.84
C VAL A 93 16.86 21.36 -6.25
N GLY A 94 15.53 21.25 -6.38
CA GLY A 94 14.68 22.38 -6.79
C GLY A 94 13.62 22.16 -7.88
N VAL A 95 13.54 21.00 -8.56
CA VAL A 95 12.40 20.74 -9.50
C VAL A 95 11.37 19.81 -8.84
N ASN A 96 10.30 20.44 -8.31
CA ASN A 96 9.04 19.89 -7.75
C ASN A 96 9.08 18.44 -7.26
N ALA A 97 9.37 18.27 -5.96
CA ALA A 97 9.19 17.01 -5.24
C ALA A 97 7.70 16.67 -5.05
N GLY A 98 6.94 16.59 -6.15
CA GLY A 98 5.49 16.48 -6.16
C GLY A 98 4.75 17.78 -5.80
N SER A 99 3.43 17.69 -5.70
CA SER A 99 2.51 18.78 -5.32
C SER A 99 1.33 18.22 -4.54
N TRP A 100 0.75 19.03 -3.65
CA TRP A 100 -0.49 18.71 -2.95
C TRP A 100 -1.61 19.64 -3.38
N SER A 101 -2.81 19.07 -3.50
CA SER A 101 -4.02 19.83 -3.79
C SER A 101 -5.15 19.32 -2.91
N VAL A 102 -5.84 20.23 -2.22
CA VAL A 102 -7.16 19.93 -1.66
C VAL A 102 -8.13 19.80 -2.83
N VAL A 103 -8.75 18.63 -2.95
CA VAL A 103 -9.63 18.33 -4.09
C VAL A 103 -11.10 18.39 -3.73
N ALA A 104 -11.47 18.15 -2.48
CA ALA A 104 -12.84 18.18 -2.00
C ALA A 104 -12.90 18.61 -0.54
N ASP A 105 -14.00 19.26 -0.15
CA ASP A 105 -14.43 19.46 1.24
C ASP A 105 -15.93 19.22 1.29
N CYS A 106 -16.35 18.11 1.91
CA CYS A 106 -17.65 17.55 1.60
C CYS A 106 -18.45 17.22 2.86
N THR A 107 -19.69 17.71 2.84
CA THR A 107 -20.78 17.37 3.76
C THR A 107 -21.87 16.71 2.92
N VAL A 108 -22.33 15.54 3.33
CA VAL A 108 -23.35 14.76 2.62
C VAL A 108 -24.50 14.48 3.59
N ASN A 109 -25.71 14.93 3.24
CA ASN A 109 -26.90 14.78 4.10
C ASN A 109 -26.70 15.32 5.53
N ASP A 110 -26.09 16.50 5.65
CA ASP A 110 -25.70 17.14 6.93
C ASP A 110 -24.60 16.42 7.74
N PHE A 111 -24.01 15.36 7.21
CA PHE A 111 -22.85 14.69 7.80
C PHE A 111 -21.56 15.16 7.14
N LYS A 112 -20.65 15.75 7.93
CA LYS A 112 -19.27 15.94 7.49
C LYS A 112 -18.64 14.57 7.22
N LEU A 113 -18.03 14.42 6.05
CA LEU A 113 -17.39 13.16 5.69
C LEU A 113 -16.22 12.85 6.63
N ASN A 114 -16.27 11.68 7.26
CA ASN A 114 -15.20 11.17 8.11
C ASN A 114 -14.79 9.76 7.66
N PRO A 115 -14.00 9.62 6.57
CA PRO A 115 -13.61 8.33 6.04
C PRO A 115 -12.54 7.65 6.92
N VAL A 116 -12.98 7.03 8.02
CA VAL A 116 -12.14 6.28 8.97
C VAL A 116 -11.53 5.03 8.32
N HIS A 117 -12.25 4.43 7.37
CA HIS A 117 -11.81 3.31 6.54
C HIS A 117 -11.87 3.71 5.08
N ALA A 118 -10.87 3.30 4.29
CA ALA A 118 -10.86 3.53 2.85
C ALA A 118 -10.31 2.30 2.11
N SER A 119 -11.02 1.87 1.06
CA SER A 119 -10.63 0.70 0.24
C SER A 119 -10.80 0.98 -1.24
N VAL A 120 -9.74 0.75 -2.04
CA VAL A 120 -9.81 0.85 -3.50
C VAL A 120 -10.57 -0.35 -4.07
N MET A 121 -11.50 -0.12 -4.98
CA MET A 121 -12.32 -1.15 -5.62
C MET A 121 -11.79 -1.52 -7.02
N LYS A 122 -12.30 -2.58 -7.67
CA LYS A 122 -11.80 -3.02 -8.99
C LYS A 122 -12.10 -2.00 -10.09
N SER A 123 -13.10 -1.15 -9.89
CA SER A 123 -13.40 0.01 -10.74
C SER A 123 -12.36 1.12 -10.64
N GLY A 124 -11.48 1.12 -9.62
CA GLY A 124 -10.57 2.23 -9.31
C GLY A 124 -11.19 3.32 -8.42
N LYS A 125 -12.49 3.22 -8.12
CA LYS A 125 -13.18 4.05 -7.12
C LYS A 125 -12.78 3.65 -5.70
N VAL A 126 -13.10 4.47 -4.72
CA VAL A 126 -12.78 4.24 -3.31
C VAL A 126 -14.05 4.11 -2.49
N LEU A 127 -14.22 2.97 -1.82
CA LEU A 127 -15.22 2.79 -0.76
C LEU A 127 -14.71 3.44 0.51
N LEU A 128 -15.51 4.34 1.07
CA LEU A 128 -15.22 5.10 2.28
C LEU A 128 -16.24 4.71 3.35
N THR A 129 -15.78 4.28 4.52
CA THR A 129 -16.69 3.86 5.60
C THR A 129 -16.34 4.60 6.88
N ALA A 130 -17.36 5.21 7.48
CA ALA A 130 -17.29 5.79 8.82
C ALA A 130 -17.96 4.87 9.86
N GLY A 131 -18.98 4.12 9.45
CA GLY A 131 -19.93 3.55 10.41
C GLY A 131 -20.63 4.68 11.16
N SER A 132 -20.68 4.59 12.48
CA SER A 132 -21.09 5.72 13.33
C SER A 132 -20.05 6.84 13.42
N GLY A 133 -18.84 6.67 12.86
CA GLY A 133 -17.84 7.74 12.73
C GLY A 133 -17.24 8.24 14.04
N ASN A 134 -17.18 7.38 15.07
CA ASN A 134 -16.79 7.70 16.45
C ASN A 134 -17.83 8.52 17.25
N PHE A 135 -19.11 8.49 16.84
CA PHE A 135 -20.19 9.14 17.56
C PHE A 135 -21.11 8.11 18.22
N LYS A 136 -21.06 8.01 19.55
CA LYS A 136 -21.91 7.11 20.36
C LYS A 136 -23.40 7.27 20.06
N SER A 137 -23.88 8.51 19.92
CA SER A 137 -25.28 8.80 19.61
C SER A 137 -25.71 8.22 18.26
N LEU A 138 -24.85 8.25 17.24
CA LEU A 138 -25.16 7.67 15.93
C LEU A 138 -25.18 6.14 15.98
N ASN A 139 -24.34 5.53 16.81
CA ASN A 139 -24.39 4.08 17.05
C ASN A 139 -25.67 3.64 17.76
N GLU A 140 -26.11 4.38 18.78
CA GLU A 140 -27.37 4.13 19.49
C GLU A 140 -28.58 4.30 18.56
N GLN A 141 -28.54 5.28 17.66
CA GLN A 141 -29.58 5.55 16.66
C GLN A 141 -29.51 4.65 15.42
N LYS A 142 -28.49 3.78 15.32
CA LYS A 142 -28.23 2.93 14.14
C LYS A 142 -28.08 3.73 12.84
N VAL A 143 -27.49 4.92 12.94
CA VAL A 143 -27.17 5.78 11.80
C VAL A 143 -25.71 5.53 11.41
N PHE A 144 -25.52 4.78 10.33
CA PHE A 144 -24.19 4.40 9.86
C PHE A 144 -23.95 4.90 8.44
N LYS A 145 -22.72 5.36 8.19
CA LYS A 145 -22.38 6.05 6.96
C LYS A 145 -21.26 5.37 6.20
N THR A 146 -21.49 5.25 4.89
CA THR A 146 -20.53 4.75 3.92
C THR A 146 -20.80 5.40 2.56
N TRP A 147 -19.74 5.63 1.79
CA TRP A 147 -19.78 6.39 0.55
C TRP A 147 -18.86 5.78 -0.50
N ILE A 148 -19.10 6.14 -1.76
CA ILE A 148 -18.21 5.85 -2.88
C ILE A 148 -17.68 7.16 -3.43
N TRP A 149 -16.36 7.30 -3.44
CA TRP A 149 -15.67 8.41 -4.09
C TRP A 149 -15.07 7.98 -5.43
N ASP A 150 -15.18 8.84 -6.44
CA ASP A 150 -14.61 8.62 -7.77
C ASP A 150 -13.40 9.54 -7.98
N PRO A 151 -12.17 9.00 -7.96
CA PRO A 151 -10.96 9.79 -8.19
C PRO A 151 -10.85 10.39 -9.59
N ALA A 152 -11.65 9.95 -10.57
CA ALA A 152 -11.69 10.55 -11.90
C ALA A 152 -12.36 11.92 -11.91
N THR A 153 -13.22 12.19 -10.92
CA THR A 153 -13.87 13.48 -10.68
C THR A 153 -13.60 13.92 -9.25
N PRO A 154 -12.34 14.24 -8.90
CA PRO A 154 -11.92 14.33 -7.50
C PRO A 154 -12.58 15.48 -6.73
N GLN A 155 -13.19 16.45 -7.43
CA GLN A 155 -13.96 17.57 -6.86
C GLN A 155 -15.41 17.22 -6.53
N ALA A 156 -15.95 16.12 -7.04
CA ALA A 156 -17.31 15.69 -6.73
C ALA A 156 -17.35 15.05 -5.34
N CYS A 157 -18.36 15.43 -4.55
CA CYS A 157 -18.54 14.80 -3.25
C CYS A 157 -18.88 13.30 -3.40
N PRO A 158 -18.33 12.44 -2.51
CA PRO A 158 -18.67 11.03 -2.47
C PRO A 158 -20.18 10.80 -2.37
N ARG A 159 -20.67 9.80 -3.11
CA ARG A 159 -22.07 9.39 -3.07
C ARG A 159 -22.31 8.43 -1.91
N GLU A 160 -23.29 8.73 -1.07
CA GLU A 160 -23.70 7.83 0.01
C GLU A 160 -24.33 6.55 -0.55
N ILE A 161 -24.02 5.41 0.08
CA ILE A 161 -24.68 4.14 -0.21
C ILE A 161 -25.20 3.53 1.09
N PRO A 162 -26.23 2.67 1.05
CA PRO A 162 -26.74 2.03 2.25
C PRO A 162 -25.70 1.12 2.92
N MET A 163 -25.65 1.18 4.25
CA MET A 163 -24.92 0.27 5.11
C MET A 163 -25.91 -0.63 5.85
N PRO A 164 -25.55 -1.88 6.23
CA PRO A 164 -26.46 -2.70 7.03
C PRO A 164 -26.78 -2.01 8.36
N ALA A 165 -28.07 -1.98 8.73
CA ALA A 165 -28.55 -1.23 9.90
C ALA A 165 -28.23 -1.91 11.24
N ASP A 166 -27.85 -3.18 11.19
CA ASP A 166 -27.57 -4.05 12.35
C ASP A 166 -26.10 -4.04 12.77
N VAL A 167 -25.19 -3.56 11.92
CA VAL A 167 -23.75 -3.60 12.18
C VAL A 167 -23.12 -2.22 12.04
N ASP A 168 -22.34 -1.83 13.05
CA ASP A 168 -21.48 -0.65 12.96
C ASP A 168 -20.07 -1.07 12.52
N LEU A 169 -19.76 -0.88 11.24
CA LEU A 169 -18.44 -1.13 10.66
C LEU A 169 -17.35 -0.16 11.15
N PHE A 170 -17.67 0.86 11.96
CA PHE A 170 -16.65 1.60 12.70
C PHE A 170 -15.79 0.60 13.49
N CYS A 171 -14.47 0.70 13.35
CA CYS A 171 -13.50 -0.18 14.02
C CYS A 171 -13.48 -1.63 13.55
N SER A 172 -14.08 -1.93 12.39
CA SER A 172 -13.95 -3.24 11.75
C SER A 172 -12.55 -3.43 11.16
N GLY A 173 -12.16 -4.69 10.95
CA GLY A 173 -11.08 -5.02 10.04
C GLY A 173 -11.62 -5.29 8.64
N HIS A 174 -10.78 -5.12 7.61
CA HIS A 174 -11.19 -5.35 6.23
C HIS A 174 -10.09 -5.97 5.37
N SER A 175 -10.50 -6.74 4.35
CA SER A 175 -9.60 -7.38 3.39
C SER A 175 -10.27 -7.60 2.05
N HIS A 176 -9.55 -7.33 0.96
CA HIS A 176 -9.99 -7.79 -0.36
C HIS A 176 -9.96 -9.31 -0.44
N LEU A 177 -11.09 -9.87 -0.85
CA LEU A 177 -11.21 -11.25 -1.27
C LEU A 177 -10.60 -11.44 -2.67
N THR A 178 -10.33 -12.69 -3.04
CA THR A 178 -9.70 -13.02 -4.33
C THR A 178 -10.51 -12.58 -5.56
N ASP A 179 -11.81 -12.35 -5.41
CA ASP A 179 -12.74 -11.89 -6.44
C ASP A 179 -12.89 -10.35 -6.47
N GLY A 180 -12.22 -9.64 -5.55
CA GLY A 180 -12.24 -8.19 -5.41
C GLY A 180 -13.36 -7.61 -4.56
N ARG A 181 -14.25 -8.43 -3.99
CA ARG A 181 -15.13 -7.97 -2.90
C ARG A 181 -14.31 -7.59 -1.67
N ILE A 182 -14.82 -6.69 -0.85
CA ILE A 182 -14.16 -6.26 0.39
C ILE A 182 -14.89 -6.91 1.56
N LEU A 183 -14.24 -7.86 2.23
CA LEU A 183 -14.77 -8.46 3.46
C LEU A 183 -14.46 -7.55 4.63
N PHE A 184 -15.51 -7.12 5.32
CA PHE A 184 -15.47 -6.50 6.64
C PHE A 184 -15.76 -7.55 7.71
N PHE A 185 -15.02 -7.49 8.81
CA PHE A 185 -15.19 -8.39 9.94
C PHE A 185 -15.04 -7.63 11.26
N GLY A 186 -15.98 -7.86 12.17
CA GLY A 186 -16.06 -7.10 13.41
C GLY A 186 -16.60 -5.70 13.19
N GLY A 187 -16.30 -4.80 14.12
CA GLY A 187 -16.94 -3.50 14.20
C GLY A 187 -17.26 -3.14 15.65
N THR A 188 -18.11 -2.15 15.85
CA THR A 188 -18.44 -1.61 17.18
C THR A 188 -19.80 -2.10 17.67
N GLY A 189 -19.79 -2.88 18.75
CA GLY A 189 -21.01 -3.34 19.42
C GLY A 189 -21.49 -2.33 20.44
N HIS A 190 -20.59 -1.92 21.33
CA HIS A 190 -20.84 -0.95 22.39
C HIS A 190 -19.69 0.05 22.48
N TYR A 191 -20.02 1.33 22.65
CA TYR A 191 -19.07 2.40 22.97
C TYR A 191 -18.75 2.40 24.46
N ALA A 192 -17.51 2.69 24.84
CA ALA A 192 -17.12 2.68 26.26
C ALA A 192 -18.07 3.51 27.16
N SER A 193 -18.44 2.93 28.31
CA SER A 193 -19.15 3.54 29.42
C SER A 193 -18.37 3.35 30.73
N ALA A 194 -18.94 3.75 31.87
CA ALA A 194 -18.33 3.54 33.17
C ALA A 194 -18.25 2.05 33.56
N GLU A 195 -19.15 1.22 33.02
CA GLU A 195 -19.31 -0.19 33.38
C GLU A 195 -18.66 -1.14 32.38
N LEU A 196 -18.57 -0.75 31.10
CA LEU A 196 -18.09 -1.61 30.03
C LEU A 196 -17.27 -0.80 29.03
N TYR A 197 -16.04 -1.27 28.77
CA TYR A 197 -15.20 -0.67 27.74
C TYR A 197 -15.75 -0.94 26.32
N TYR A 198 -15.09 -0.45 25.27
CA TYR A 198 -15.48 -0.73 23.89
C TYR A 198 -15.58 -2.23 23.62
N THR A 199 -16.62 -2.66 22.91
CA THR A 199 -16.81 -4.07 22.55
C THR A 199 -16.99 -4.27 21.06
N GLY A 200 -16.58 -5.45 20.60
CA GLY A 200 -16.70 -5.89 19.22
C GLY A 200 -18.05 -6.50 18.86
N VAL A 201 -18.20 -6.77 17.56
CA VAL A 201 -19.29 -7.58 16.99
C VAL A 201 -18.71 -8.81 16.26
N ARG A 202 -19.53 -9.82 15.99
CA ARG A 202 -19.10 -11.08 15.32
C ARG A 202 -19.39 -11.08 13.83
N GLU A 203 -20.27 -10.19 13.42
CA GLU A 203 -20.86 -10.06 12.11
C GLU A 203 -19.79 -9.75 11.07
N THR A 204 -19.94 -10.38 9.91
CA THR A 204 -19.05 -10.16 8.78
C THR A 204 -19.87 -9.89 7.54
N TYR A 205 -19.41 -8.94 6.74
CA TYR A 205 -20.12 -8.46 5.55
C TYR A 205 -19.15 -8.31 4.39
N ALA A 206 -19.52 -8.79 3.21
CA ALA A 206 -18.76 -8.54 1.99
C ALA A 206 -19.44 -7.44 1.18
N PHE A 207 -18.70 -6.37 0.88
CA PHE A 207 -19.13 -5.36 -0.07
C PHE A 207 -18.82 -5.79 -1.51
N ASP A 208 -19.84 -5.74 -2.37
CA ASP A 208 -19.73 -5.97 -3.81
C ASP A 208 -20.03 -4.67 -4.58
N GLU A 209 -19.02 -4.15 -5.27
CA GLU A 209 -19.12 -2.90 -6.04
C GLU A 209 -20.06 -3.00 -7.26
N VAL A 210 -20.32 -4.20 -7.79
CA VAL A 210 -21.22 -4.37 -8.94
C VAL A 210 -22.65 -4.12 -8.52
N THR A 211 -23.03 -4.64 -7.35
CA THR A 211 -24.37 -4.45 -6.80
C THR A 211 -24.48 -3.24 -5.86
N GLU A 212 -23.34 -2.68 -5.46
CA GLU A 212 -23.18 -1.68 -4.41
C GLU A 212 -23.86 -2.05 -3.09
N LYS A 213 -23.72 -3.33 -2.69
CA LYS A 213 -24.37 -3.90 -1.51
C LYS A 213 -23.38 -4.60 -0.60
N PHE A 214 -23.69 -4.52 0.69
CA PHE A 214 -23.11 -5.37 1.72
C PHE A 214 -23.95 -6.64 1.85
N THR A 215 -23.30 -7.80 1.78
CA THR A 215 -23.94 -9.10 1.96
C THR A 215 -23.36 -9.76 3.20
N PHE A 216 -24.23 -10.20 4.12
CA PHE A 216 -23.81 -10.95 5.31
C PHE A 216 -23.07 -12.24 4.90
N THR A 217 -21.93 -12.50 5.53
CA THR A 217 -21.05 -13.65 5.19
C THR A 217 -20.85 -14.63 6.35
N GLY A 218 -21.65 -14.51 7.40
CA GLY A 218 -21.57 -15.35 8.58
C GLY A 218 -21.02 -14.63 9.80
N LEU A 219 -20.75 -15.41 10.84
CA LEU A 219 -20.23 -14.93 12.11
C LEU A 219 -18.84 -15.50 12.36
N MET A 220 -17.94 -14.65 12.86
CA MET A 220 -16.72 -15.12 13.53
C MET A 220 -17.08 -15.91 14.80
N SER A 221 -16.15 -16.72 15.31
CA SER A 221 -16.30 -17.42 16.60
C SER A 221 -16.20 -16.49 17.81
N VAL A 222 -15.66 -15.28 17.64
CA VAL A 222 -15.55 -14.25 18.68
C VAL A 222 -15.86 -12.87 18.14
N ALA A 223 -16.36 -11.99 19.00
CA ALA A 223 -16.58 -10.59 18.67
C ALA A 223 -15.24 -9.85 18.54
N ARG A 224 -15.15 -8.85 17.65
CA ARG A 224 -13.90 -8.09 17.46
C ARG A 224 -14.13 -6.61 17.17
N TRP A 225 -13.57 -5.76 18.01
CA TRP A 225 -13.35 -4.34 17.78
C TRP A 225 -11.87 -4.10 17.54
N TYR A 226 -11.49 -3.49 16.42
CA TYR A 226 -10.11 -3.34 15.94
C TYR A 226 -9.32 -4.64 15.65
N PRO A 227 -9.91 -5.64 14.96
CA PRO A 227 -9.16 -6.80 14.49
C PRO A 227 -8.25 -6.46 13.31
N ASN A 228 -7.20 -7.27 13.12
CA ASN A 228 -6.42 -7.23 11.88
C ASN A 228 -6.68 -8.46 11.00
N GLY A 229 -6.56 -8.33 9.67
CA GLY A 229 -6.72 -9.42 8.71
C GLY A 229 -5.71 -9.37 7.56
N PRO A 230 -4.44 -9.74 7.75
CA PRO A 230 -3.58 -10.07 6.62
C PRO A 230 -4.14 -11.28 5.86
N VAL A 231 -3.96 -11.32 4.53
CA VAL A 231 -4.28 -12.53 3.76
C VAL A 231 -3.13 -13.52 3.78
N ASN A 232 -3.45 -14.81 3.77
CA ASN A 232 -2.48 -15.88 3.56
C ASN A 232 -2.10 -16.05 2.08
N ALA A 233 -1.25 -17.03 1.78
CA ALA A 233 -0.82 -17.32 0.41
C ALA A 233 -1.98 -17.70 -0.55
N ALA A 234 -3.12 -18.18 -0.04
CA ALA A 234 -4.30 -18.45 -0.87
C ALA A 234 -5.14 -17.19 -1.16
N GLY A 235 -4.82 -16.04 -0.54
CA GLY A 235 -5.62 -14.83 -0.61
C GLY A 235 -6.77 -14.79 0.39
N ASN A 236 -6.79 -15.71 1.36
CA ASN A 236 -7.83 -15.79 2.39
C ASN A 236 -7.42 -14.99 3.64
N PRO A 237 -8.33 -14.21 4.26
CA PRO A 237 -8.04 -13.49 5.50
C PRO A 237 -7.69 -14.43 6.66
N VAL A 238 -6.66 -14.06 7.41
CA VAL A 238 -6.30 -14.63 8.71
C VAL A 238 -6.52 -13.55 9.76
N VAL A 239 -7.61 -13.65 10.52
CA VAL A 239 -8.05 -12.62 11.45
C VAL A 239 -7.46 -12.85 12.84
N THR A 240 -6.95 -11.76 13.40
CA THR A 240 -6.29 -11.73 14.71
C THR A 240 -6.78 -10.57 15.55
N SER A 241 -6.63 -10.71 16.87
CA SER A 241 -6.90 -9.65 17.85
C SER A 241 -8.33 -9.10 17.81
N GLY A 242 -8.50 -7.90 18.36
CA GLY A 242 -9.73 -7.17 18.57
C GLY A 242 -10.31 -7.40 19.96
N LEU A 243 -11.03 -6.39 20.46
CA LEU A 243 -11.77 -6.53 21.71
C LEU A 243 -13.03 -7.37 21.49
N ASP A 244 -13.24 -8.32 22.38
CA ASP A 244 -14.42 -9.17 22.39
C ASP A 244 -15.65 -8.48 22.99
N ALA A 245 -16.72 -9.25 23.20
CA ALA A 245 -17.96 -8.77 23.79
C ALA A 245 -17.83 -8.33 25.25
N THR A 246 -16.68 -8.62 25.89
CA THR A 246 -16.34 -8.22 27.26
C THR A 246 -15.33 -7.07 27.31
N GLY A 247 -14.94 -6.54 26.14
CA GLY A 247 -13.95 -5.47 26.02
C GLY A 247 -12.51 -5.92 26.21
N LYS A 248 -12.23 -7.23 26.08
CA LYS A 248 -10.89 -7.80 26.24
C LYS A 248 -10.30 -8.21 24.91
N VAL A 249 -8.99 -8.03 24.73
CA VAL A 249 -8.29 -8.50 23.53
C VAL A 249 -8.37 -10.03 23.48
N THR A 250 -8.99 -10.55 22.42
CA THR A 250 -9.13 -11.99 22.24
C THR A 250 -7.80 -12.67 21.88
N ASN A 251 -7.61 -13.89 22.38
CA ASN A 251 -6.50 -14.76 22.03
C ASN A 251 -6.86 -15.82 20.97
N ILE A 252 -8.11 -15.79 20.49
CA ILE A 252 -8.65 -16.69 19.48
C ILE A 252 -8.41 -16.04 18.10
N ASN A 253 -7.74 -16.76 17.22
CA ASN A 253 -7.48 -16.33 15.84
C ASN A 253 -8.21 -17.25 14.88
N GLU A 254 -8.60 -16.75 13.72
CA GLU A 254 -9.49 -17.45 12.79
C GLU A 254 -9.09 -17.20 11.34
N THR A 255 -9.56 -18.04 10.42
CA THR A 255 -9.44 -17.78 8.98
C THR A 255 -10.80 -17.90 8.32
N TYR A 256 -11.02 -17.10 7.28
CA TYR A 256 -12.24 -17.11 6.49
C TYR A 256 -12.00 -17.78 5.13
N ASN A 257 -12.85 -18.74 4.78
CA ASN A 257 -12.86 -19.33 3.45
C ASN A 257 -13.93 -18.63 2.58
N PRO A 258 -13.53 -17.82 1.57
CA PRO A 258 -14.47 -17.07 0.74
C PRO A 258 -15.27 -17.91 -0.24
N TYR A 259 -14.85 -19.16 -0.51
CA TYR A 259 -15.58 -20.08 -1.38
C TYR A 259 -16.74 -20.76 -0.66
N THR A 260 -16.60 -21.00 0.64
CA THR A 260 -17.62 -21.68 1.44
C THR A 260 -18.38 -20.73 2.39
N GLY A 261 -17.90 -19.51 2.58
CA GLY A 261 -18.44 -18.57 3.56
C GLY A 261 -18.25 -19.02 5.01
N LYS A 262 -17.21 -19.81 5.31
CA LYS A 262 -17.01 -20.40 6.64
C LYS A 262 -15.82 -19.79 7.37
N TRP A 263 -16.01 -19.51 8.66
CA TRP A 263 -14.97 -19.17 9.61
C TRP A 263 -14.46 -20.44 10.31
N THR A 264 -13.14 -20.54 10.46
CA THR A 264 -12.48 -21.65 11.14
C THR A 264 -11.49 -21.09 12.16
N THR A 265 -11.64 -21.50 13.43
CA THR A 265 -10.67 -21.19 14.48
C THR A 265 -9.32 -21.85 14.20
N LEU A 266 -8.24 -21.11 14.41
CA LEU A 266 -6.88 -21.59 14.23
C LEU A 266 -6.39 -22.38 15.45
N PRO A 267 -5.40 -23.27 15.30
CA PRO A 267 -4.86 -24.04 16.41
C PRO A 267 -4.20 -23.15 17.49
N GLY A 268 -4.39 -23.53 18.75
CA GLY A 268 -3.82 -22.85 19.92
C GLY A 268 -4.38 -21.44 20.14
N THR A 269 -3.82 -20.74 21.14
CA THR A 269 -4.17 -19.35 21.44
C THR A 269 -2.95 -18.45 21.26
N ARG A 270 -3.19 -17.22 20.80
CA ARG A 270 -2.16 -16.20 20.67
C ARG A 270 -2.78 -14.82 20.68
N ILE A 271 -2.30 -13.97 21.57
CA ILE A 271 -2.69 -12.57 21.63
C ILE A 271 -1.78 -11.76 20.70
N PHE A 272 -2.40 -10.93 19.87
CA PHE A 272 -1.78 -9.82 19.20
C PHE A 272 -2.48 -8.54 19.67
N PRO A 273 -1.81 -7.38 19.69
CA PRO A 273 -2.49 -6.11 19.92
C PRO A 273 -3.45 -5.79 18.78
N MET A 274 -4.36 -4.86 19.03
CA MET A 274 -5.33 -4.43 18.04
C MET A 274 -4.62 -3.82 16.83
N TYR A 275 -5.15 -4.06 15.63
CA TYR A 275 -4.50 -3.72 14.34
C TYR A 275 -2.99 -4.04 14.23
N ALA A 276 -2.53 -5.12 14.86
CA ALA A 276 -1.12 -5.52 14.85
C ALA A 276 -0.50 -5.60 13.45
N GLY A 277 0.60 -4.88 13.17
CA GLY A 277 1.26 -4.87 11.85
C GLY A 277 1.84 -6.22 11.42
N LEU A 278 1.03 -7.06 10.77
CA LEU A 278 1.40 -8.41 10.30
C LEU A 278 1.75 -8.39 8.81
N VAL A 279 2.91 -8.97 8.46
CA VAL A 279 3.41 -9.05 7.08
C VAL A 279 3.50 -10.51 6.65
N LEU A 280 2.84 -10.88 5.54
CA LEU A 280 2.93 -12.21 4.94
C LEU A 280 4.31 -12.44 4.31
N ARG A 281 4.92 -13.56 4.67
CA ARG A 281 6.19 -14.04 4.12
C ARG A 281 6.03 -14.95 2.90
N LYS A 282 7.12 -15.09 2.15
CA LYS A 282 7.25 -15.99 0.99
C LYS A 282 6.96 -17.46 1.28
N ASN A 283 7.06 -17.89 2.55
CA ASN A 283 6.79 -19.27 2.96
C ASN A 283 5.37 -19.46 3.53
N GLY A 284 4.50 -18.44 3.45
CA GLY A 284 3.12 -18.52 3.93
C GLY A 284 2.91 -18.25 5.42
N THR A 285 3.97 -17.99 6.19
CA THR A 285 3.89 -17.54 7.59
C THR A 285 3.85 -16.01 7.70
N PHE A 286 3.52 -15.45 8.86
CA PHE A 286 3.46 -14.00 9.07
C PHE A 286 4.61 -13.52 9.96
N CYS A 287 5.03 -12.27 9.85
CA CYS A 287 5.82 -11.59 10.89
C CYS A 287 5.09 -10.36 11.41
N TYR A 288 4.99 -10.26 12.73
CA TYR A 288 4.51 -9.10 13.46
C TYR A 288 5.65 -8.09 13.64
N SER A 289 5.45 -6.87 13.15
CA SER A 289 6.47 -5.81 13.11
C SER A 289 6.68 -5.09 14.45
N GLY A 290 5.71 -5.18 15.37
CA GLY A 290 5.66 -4.36 16.58
C GLY A 290 4.71 -3.16 16.50
N ALA A 291 4.26 -2.76 15.29
CA ALA A 291 3.24 -1.74 15.14
C ALA A 291 1.92 -2.20 15.76
N ASN A 292 1.27 -1.36 16.55
CA ASN A 292 0.08 -1.73 17.32
C ASN A 292 -0.88 -0.55 17.41
N MET A 293 -2.09 -0.79 17.91
CA MET A 293 -2.97 0.26 18.37
C MET A 293 -3.51 -0.11 19.76
N GLY A 294 -3.54 0.86 20.67
CA GLY A 294 -4.00 0.71 22.05
C GLY A 294 -2.97 0.01 22.94
N GLY A 295 -1.68 0.11 22.59
CA GLY A 295 -0.58 -0.48 23.33
C GLY A 295 -0.34 -1.98 23.05
N LYS A 296 0.70 -2.53 23.70
CA LYS A 296 1.10 -3.93 23.51
C LYS A 296 0.26 -4.84 24.39
N ALA A 297 -0.73 -5.53 23.81
CA ALA A 297 -1.44 -6.64 24.47
C ALA A 297 -0.55 -7.88 24.72
N GLY A 298 0.72 -7.71 25.09
CA GLY A 298 1.67 -8.78 25.42
C GLY A 298 2.45 -9.38 24.24
N ALA A 299 2.21 -8.97 22.98
CA ALA A 299 2.95 -9.50 21.84
C ALA A 299 4.30 -8.80 21.65
N LYS A 300 5.38 -9.58 21.61
CA LYS A 300 6.69 -9.11 21.12
C LYS A 300 6.72 -9.27 19.59
N PRO A 301 7.43 -8.41 18.84
CA PRO A 301 7.69 -8.64 17.42
C PRO A 301 8.23 -10.04 17.17
N GLY A 302 7.78 -10.69 16.10
CA GLY A 302 8.14 -12.07 15.81
C GLY A 302 7.37 -12.68 14.66
N CYS A 303 7.88 -13.80 14.15
CA CYS A 303 7.25 -14.53 13.06
C CYS A 303 6.39 -15.66 13.60
N TRP A 304 5.16 -15.72 13.11
CA TRP A 304 4.10 -16.62 13.52
C TRP A 304 3.75 -17.56 12.37
N ASN A 305 3.86 -18.86 12.65
CA ASN A 305 3.24 -19.88 11.81
C ASN A 305 1.80 -20.08 12.29
N TRP A 306 0.85 -19.53 11.53
CA TRP A 306 -0.56 -19.51 11.89
C TRP A 306 -1.25 -20.88 11.78
N THR A 307 -0.65 -21.86 11.11
CA THR A 307 -1.24 -23.20 10.96
C THR A 307 -0.93 -24.15 12.13
N ASN A 308 0.13 -23.87 12.89
CA ASN A 308 0.52 -24.68 14.06
C ASN A 308 0.83 -23.86 15.31
N ASN A 309 0.59 -22.55 15.25
CA ASN A 309 0.82 -21.55 16.29
C ASN A 309 2.28 -21.36 16.75
N ALA A 310 3.27 -21.94 16.06
CA ALA A 310 4.68 -21.73 16.39
C ALA A 310 5.08 -20.26 16.22
N PHE A 311 5.93 -19.74 17.11
CA PHE A 311 6.31 -18.33 17.12
C PHE A 311 7.78 -18.13 17.42
N TYR A 312 8.42 -17.29 16.61
CA TYR A 312 9.84 -16.99 16.67
C TYR A 312 10.04 -15.49 16.86
N PRO A 313 10.45 -15.03 18.05
CA PRO A 313 10.67 -13.61 18.31
C PRO A 313 11.71 -12.99 17.37
N ILE A 314 11.53 -11.71 17.01
CA ILE A 314 12.53 -10.92 16.29
C ILE A 314 13.10 -9.88 17.28
N PRO A 315 14.37 -9.98 17.68
CA PRO A 315 14.99 -9.05 18.62
C PRO A 315 15.44 -7.75 17.94
N GLY A 316 15.76 -6.75 18.76
CA GLY A 316 16.49 -5.54 18.36
C GLY A 316 15.63 -4.37 17.89
N LEU A 317 14.31 -4.40 18.07
CA LEU A 317 13.44 -3.27 17.70
C LEU A 317 13.81 -2.03 18.53
N PRO A 318 14.28 -0.92 17.92
CA PRO A 318 14.53 0.31 18.66
C PRO A 318 13.21 0.94 19.13
N TYR A 319 13.23 1.55 20.32
CA TYR A 319 12.05 2.16 20.96
C TYR A 319 10.83 1.23 20.91
N PRO A 320 10.95 -0.01 21.41
CA PRO A 320 9.91 -0.99 21.21
C PRO A 320 8.59 -0.53 21.84
N ASP A 321 8.63 0.24 22.93
CA ASP A 321 7.45 0.72 23.65
C ASP A 321 6.77 1.93 22.98
N CYS A 322 7.41 2.58 22.01
CA CYS A 322 6.89 3.74 21.29
C CYS A 322 6.50 3.40 19.85
N ARG A 323 5.63 2.39 19.69
CA ARG A 323 5.15 1.88 18.39
C ARG A 323 3.63 1.83 18.27
N ASP A 324 2.92 2.49 19.19
CA ASP A 324 1.49 2.71 19.04
C ASP A 324 1.24 3.55 17.78
N GLN A 325 0.34 3.09 16.93
CA GLN A 325 -0.04 3.64 15.63
C GLN A 325 1.15 3.98 14.72
N ALA A 326 2.21 3.20 14.82
CA ALA A 326 3.28 3.14 13.84
C ALA A 326 2.78 2.50 12.53
N SER A 327 3.34 2.87 11.40
CA SER A 327 3.05 2.21 10.13
C SER A 327 3.97 1.01 9.91
N THR A 328 3.49 -0.01 9.19
CA THR A 328 4.30 -1.14 8.70
C THR A 328 4.26 -1.19 7.19
N LEU A 329 5.42 -1.19 6.54
CA LEU A 329 5.55 -1.32 5.09
C LEU A 329 6.38 -2.55 4.72
N LEU A 330 5.86 -3.43 3.88
CA LEU A 330 6.70 -4.35 3.10
C LEU A 330 7.36 -3.52 1.98
N LEU A 331 8.65 -3.27 2.09
CA LEU A 331 9.38 -2.44 1.14
C LEU A 331 9.39 -3.07 -0.24
N TYR A 332 9.39 -2.24 -1.28
CA TYR A 332 9.53 -2.73 -2.63
C TYR A 332 10.98 -3.21 -2.90
N PRO A 333 11.14 -4.31 -3.67
CA PRO A 333 10.07 -5.21 -4.11
C PRO A 333 9.71 -6.22 -3.02
N ALA A 334 8.46 -6.68 -2.98
CA ALA A 334 8.00 -7.69 -2.01
C ALA A 334 8.87 -8.97 -2.02
N GLN A 335 9.46 -9.31 -3.17
CA GLN A 335 10.45 -10.38 -3.33
C GLN A 335 11.64 -10.27 -2.37
N ALA A 336 12.08 -9.04 -2.06
CA ALA A 336 13.18 -8.79 -1.13
C ALA A 336 12.82 -9.17 0.32
N GLN A 337 11.53 -9.34 0.63
CA GLN A 337 11.05 -9.78 1.95
C GLN A 337 11.58 -8.93 3.10
N LYS A 338 11.72 -7.62 2.86
CA LYS A 338 12.19 -6.65 3.84
C LYS A 338 11.05 -5.75 4.25
N PHE A 339 10.63 -5.81 5.51
CA PHE A 339 9.65 -4.86 6.04
C PHE A 339 10.33 -3.74 6.83
N MET A 340 9.66 -2.61 6.94
CA MET A 340 10.03 -1.47 7.74
C MET A 340 8.88 -1.09 8.67
N ILE A 341 9.19 -0.87 9.95
CA ILE A 341 8.32 -0.17 10.90
C ILE A 341 8.70 1.30 10.94
N ILE A 342 7.71 2.18 10.97
CA ILE A 342 7.87 3.62 10.73
C ILE A 342 7.13 4.41 11.81
N GLY A 343 7.86 5.22 12.57
CA GLY A 343 7.28 6.13 13.55
C GLY A 343 6.56 5.42 14.71
N GLY A 344 5.51 6.07 15.21
CA GLY A 344 4.68 5.62 16.33
C GLY A 344 4.85 6.46 17.58
N GLY A 345 4.11 6.12 18.62
CA GLY A 345 4.13 6.82 19.90
C GLY A 345 3.97 5.93 21.11
N CYS A 346 4.10 6.58 22.25
CA CYS A 346 4.00 6.08 23.61
C CYS A 346 3.54 7.25 24.50
N PRO A 347 3.10 7.00 25.75
CA PRO A 347 2.52 8.05 26.60
C PRO A 347 3.40 9.30 26.79
N THR A 348 4.72 9.14 26.67
CA THR A 348 5.72 10.20 26.87
C THR A 348 6.15 10.91 25.59
N GLY A 349 5.66 10.50 24.41
CA GLY A 349 5.96 11.18 23.16
C GLY A 349 5.87 10.29 21.92
N VAL A 350 6.33 10.85 20.79
CA VAL A 350 6.35 10.20 19.48
C VAL A 350 7.77 9.99 18.95
N THR A 351 7.96 9.02 18.07
CA THR A 351 9.26 8.71 17.46
C THR A 351 9.25 8.92 15.95
N GLY A 352 10.38 9.38 15.40
CA GLY A 352 10.65 9.45 13.96
C GLY A 352 11.52 8.29 13.46
N THR A 353 11.76 7.30 14.31
CA THR A 353 12.69 6.21 14.02
C THR A 353 12.07 5.17 13.12
N THR A 354 12.87 4.66 12.20
CA THR A 354 12.51 3.50 11.38
C THR A 354 13.40 2.32 11.74
N ALA A 355 12.89 1.10 11.54
CA ALA A 355 13.68 -0.11 11.65
C ALA A 355 13.22 -1.13 10.62
N THR A 356 14.16 -1.92 10.11
CA THR A 356 13.89 -2.92 9.07
C THR A 356 14.23 -4.31 9.53
N VAL A 357 13.53 -5.30 8.99
CA VAL A 357 13.84 -6.72 9.14
C VAL A 357 13.91 -7.33 7.75
N ASP A 358 15.02 -8.00 7.47
CA ASP A 358 15.15 -8.88 6.31
C ASP A 358 14.66 -10.29 6.69
N MET A 359 13.52 -10.70 6.14
CA MET A 359 12.91 -12.01 6.40
C MET A 359 13.49 -13.14 5.54
N ASN A 360 14.49 -12.85 4.69
CA ASN A 360 15.31 -13.84 4.00
C ASN A 360 16.59 -14.19 4.78
N ALA A 361 16.99 -13.38 5.76
CA ALA A 361 18.14 -13.67 6.60
C ALA A 361 17.93 -14.94 7.44
N ALA A 362 18.99 -15.71 7.67
CA ALA A 362 18.93 -16.94 8.48
C ALA A 362 18.45 -16.68 9.92
N ALA A 363 18.82 -15.54 10.49
CA ALA A 363 18.32 -15.03 11.76
C ALA A 363 17.70 -13.65 11.54
N HIS A 364 16.40 -13.54 11.78
CA HIS A 364 15.72 -12.25 11.68
C HIS A 364 16.11 -11.36 12.87
N LYS A 365 16.43 -10.10 12.59
CA LYS A 365 16.67 -9.06 13.60
C LYS A 365 16.27 -7.72 13.04
N PHE A 366 15.83 -6.82 13.91
CA PHE A 366 15.67 -5.42 13.52
C PHE A 366 17.03 -4.77 13.33
N THR A 367 17.13 -3.99 12.27
CA THR A 367 18.25 -3.09 11.99
C THR A 367 17.70 -1.69 11.91
N ALA A 368 18.31 -0.74 12.63
CA ALA A 368 17.92 0.67 12.54
C ALA A 368 17.93 1.14 11.08
N GLY A 369 16.86 1.78 10.65
CA GLY A 369 16.75 2.41 9.34
C GLY A 369 17.05 3.91 9.42
N PRO A 370 16.98 4.61 8.28
CA PRO A 370 17.12 6.07 8.29
C PRO A 370 16.01 6.74 9.08
N SER A 371 16.37 7.79 9.83
CA SER A 371 15.40 8.65 10.51
C SER A 371 14.49 9.34 9.50
N LEU A 372 13.18 9.42 9.78
CA LEU A 372 12.21 10.14 8.95
C LEU A 372 12.51 11.65 8.87
N GLY A 373 13.23 12.20 9.84
CA GLY A 373 13.42 13.65 9.99
C GLY A 373 12.28 14.36 10.74
N PHE A 374 11.20 13.64 11.06
CA PHE A 374 10.11 14.09 11.94
C PHE A 374 9.51 12.90 12.68
N SER A 375 8.88 13.16 13.82
CA SER A 375 8.25 12.15 14.68
C SER A 375 6.73 12.26 14.64
N ALA A 376 6.06 11.13 14.43
CA ALA A 376 4.62 11.08 14.27
C ALA A 376 4.04 9.70 14.58
N MET A 377 2.86 9.70 15.18
CA MET A 377 1.85 8.65 15.06
C MET A 377 0.95 8.95 13.85
N HIS A 378 0.15 7.97 13.42
CA HIS A 378 -0.92 8.19 12.44
C HIS A 378 -0.47 8.53 11.02
N SER A 379 0.81 8.34 10.70
CA SER A 379 1.33 8.73 9.38
C SER A 379 0.69 7.91 8.25
N CYS A 380 0.40 8.59 7.15
CA CYS A 380 0.16 7.97 5.86
C CYS A 380 1.46 7.31 5.42
N ALA A 381 1.45 6.00 5.14
CA ALA A 381 2.61 5.27 4.66
C ALA A 381 2.20 4.35 3.51
N THR A 382 2.82 4.50 2.33
CA THR A 382 2.53 3.65 1.18
C THR A 382 3.75 3.39 0.30
N VAL A 383 3.66 2.46 -0.64
CA VAL A 383 4.70 2.17 -1.63
C VAL A 383 4.23 2.69 -2.98
N LEU A 384 4.97 3.64 -3.55
CA LEU A 384 4.65 4.29 -4.81
C LEU A 384 5.07 3.44 -6.02
N PRO A 385 4.41 3.61 -7.18
CA PRO A 385 4.76 2.94 -8.44
C PRO A 385 6.17 3.24 -8.96
N ASP A 386 6.84 4.30 -8.49
CA ASP A 386 8.24 4.61 -8.79
C ASP A 386 9.25 3.83 -7.92
N LYS A 387 8.76 2.83 -7.17
CA LYS A 387 9.53 1.95 -6.26
C LYS A 387 9.85 2.56 -4.89
N SER A 388 9.49 3.83 -4.65
CA SER A 388 9.78 4.46 -3.36
C SER A 388 8.77 4.10 -2.28
N ALA A 389 9.23 4.04 -1.03
CA ALA A 389 8.33 4.17 0.11
C ALA A 389 8.01 5.65 0.31
N PHE A 390 6.77 5.98 0.68
CA PHE A 390 6.30 7.34 0.90
C PHE A 390 5.66 7.42 2.28
N VAL A 391 5.96 8.50 3.01
CA VAL A 391 5.38 8.78 4.33
C VAL A 391 4.96 10.24 4.38
N ALA A 392 3.74 10.52 4.84
CA ALA A 392 3.23 11.87 4.99
C ALA A 392 2.39 12.05 6.25
N GLY A 393 2.51 13.24 6.84
CA GLY A 393 1.68 13.67 7.95
C GLY A 393 1.80 12.81 9.20
N GLY A 394 0.67 12.65 9.88
CA GLY A 394 0.62 12.14 11.25
C GLY A 394 0.68 13.27 12.27
N ALA A 395 0.85 12.94 13.54
CA ALA A 395 0.73 13.89 14.63
C ALA A 395 1.50 13.47 15.89
N ASP A 396 1.64 14.41 16.82
CA ASP A 396 2.01 14.09 18.19
C ASP A 396 0.76 13.61 18.94
N HIS A 397 0.59 12.29 19.01
CA HIS A 397 -0.68 11.68 19.40
C HIS A 397 -1.82 12.27 18.55
N ASN A 398 -2.95 12.62 19.16
CA ASN A 398 -4.05 13.28 18.47
C ASN A 398 -3.98 14.82 18.55
N THR A 399 -2.77 15.39 18.59
CA THR A 399 -2.50 16.83 18.66
C THR A 399 -1.34 17.21 17.74
N ASN A 400 -1.17 18.51 17.44
CA ASN A 400 0.00 19.03 16.71
C ASN A 400 0.30 18.25 15.40
N PRO A 401 -0.57 18.35 14.38
CA PRO A 401 -0.37 17.63 13.12
C PRO A 401 0.96 18.00 12.46
N ARG A 402 1.61 17.02 11.85
CA ARG A 402 2.82 17.19 11.06
C ARG A 402 2.43 17.50 9.62
N LEU A 403 3.01 18.57 9.07
CA LEU A 403 2.86 18.96 7.67
C LEU A 403 4.17 18.69 6.94
N GLN A 404 4.58 17.42 6.93
CA GLN A 404 5.80 16.96 6.28
C GLN A 404 5.51 15.69 5.50
N ALA A 405 6.19 15.53 4.37
CA ALA A 405 6.18 14.29 3.62
C ALA A 405 7.60 13.98 3.15
N VAL A 406 7.90 12.69 3.11
CA VAL A 406 9.19 12.16 2.71
C VAL A 406 9.00 10.93 1.83
N ARG A 407 9.99 10.66 0.99
CA ARG A 407 10.09 9.40 0.25
C ARG A 407 11.44 8.74 0.47
N LEU A 408 11.49 7.42 0.36
CA LEU A 408 12.70 6.63 0.38
C LEU A 408 12.76 5.82 -0.93
N PRO A 409 13.53 6.25 -1.93
CA PRO A 409 13.77 5.46 -3.12
C PRO A 409 14.28 4.06 -2.77
N ALA A 410 13.90 3.04 -3.55
CA ALA A 410 14.35 1.66 -3.30
C ALA A 410 15.89 1.58 -3.28
N GLY A 411 16.45 1.02 -2.22
CA GLY A 411 17.90 0.88 -2.03
C GLY A 411 18.60 2.13 -1.49
N ALA A 412 17.91 3.26 -1.34
CA ALA A 412 18.48 4.45 -0.71
C ALA A 412 18.66 4.25 0.81
N ASN A 413 19.57 5.04 1.38
CA ASN A 413 19.93 5.01 2.80
C ASN A 413 19.43 6.23 3.59
N ALA A 414 18.68 7.14 2.96
CA ALA A 414 18.14 8.34 3.59
C ALA A 414 16.79 8.69 2.98
N TRP A 415 15.90 9.24 3.81
CA TRP A 415 14.64 9.82 3.37
C TRP A 415 14.89 11.16 2.67
N GLU A 416 14.17 11.40 1.58
CA GLU A 416 14.16 12.65 0.82
C GLU A 416 12.88 13.40 1.15
N GLN A 417 12.98 14.67 1.54
CA GLN A 417 11.81 15.52 1.73
C GLN A 417 11.12 15.78 0.38
N VAL A 418 9.80 15.71 0.39
CA VAL A 418 8.95 16.04 -0.75
C VAL A 418 8.00 17.19 -0.41
N ALA A 419 7.15 17.59 -1.35
CA ALA A 419 6.16 18.65 -1.11
C ALA A 419 5.35 18.33 0.15
N SER A 420 5.11 19.35 0.97
CA SER A 420 4.46 19.19 2.26
C SER A 420 2.93 19.26 2.12
N PRO A 421 2.18 18.39 2.81
CA PRO A 421 0.72 18.49 2.83
C PRO A 421 0.28 19.78 3.51
N THR A 422 -0.92 20.24 3.19
CA THR A 422 -1.53 21.45 3.74
C THR A 422 -2.63 21.14 4.76
N VAL A 423 -3.12 19.90 4.78
CA VAL A 423 -4.15 19.45 5.72
C VAL A 423 -3.53 18.52 6.77
N GLY A 424 -3.75 18.84 8.04
CA GLY A 424 -3.29 17.99 9.15
C GLY A 424 -4.08 16.68 9.21
N ARG A 425 -3.36 15.54 9.22
CA ARG A 425 -3.94 14.20 9.32
C ARG A 425 -3.46 13.52 10.60
N MET A 426 -4.40 13.14 11.46
CA MET A 426 -4.12 12.54 12.77
C MET A 426 -4.90 11.23 12.90
N TYR A 427 -5.41 10.92 14.10
CA TYR A 427 -6.23 9.75 14.35
C TYR A 427 -7.42 9.64 13.39
N HIS A 428 -7.78 8.40 13.01
CA HIS A 428 -8.80 8.09 12.00
C HIS A 428 -8.54 8.65 10.58
N SER A 429 -7.32 9.07 10.25
CA SER A 429 -6.99 9.40 8.86
C SER A 429 -6.76 8.15 8.00
N THR A 430 -6.94 8.30 6.70
CA THR A 430 -6.71 7.26 5.68
C THR A 430 -5.75 7.74 4.60
N CYS A 431 -5.05 6.79 3.96
CA CYS A 431 -3.96 7.02 3.02
C CYS A 431 -4.03 5.99 1.87
N VAL A 432 -4.37 6.43 0.66
CA VAL A 432 -4.72 5.52 -0.44
C VAL A 432 -3.91 5.80 -1.70
N LEU A 433 -3.24 4.77 -2.23
CA LEU A 433 -2.62 4.81 -3.56
C LEU A 433 -3.70 4.63 -4.65
N LEU A 434 -3.84 5.64 -5.51
CA LEU A 434 -4.82 5.67 -6.59
C LEU A 434 -4.26 5.06 -7.88
N SER A 435 -5.15 4.60 -8.76
CA SER A 435 -4.76 3.96 -10.03
C SER A 435 -3.99 4.90 -10.96
N ASN A 436 -4.14 6.22 -10.84
CA ASN A 436 -3.33 7.17 -11.61
C ASN A 436 -1.90 7.35 -11.04
N GLY A 437 -1.55 6.70 -9.92
CA GLY A 437 -0.26 6.77 -9.25
C GLY A 437 -0.13 7.92 -8.23
N SER A 438 -1.18 8.69 -7.98
CA SER A 438 -1.22 9.69 -6.88
C SER A 438 -1.61 9.05 -5.55
N VAL A 439 -1.45 9.80 -4.45
CA VAL A 439 -1.87 9.36 -3.11
C VAL A 439 -2.90 10.34 -2.58
N VAL A 440 -4.05 9.84 -2.11
CA VAL A 440 -5.04 10.67 -1.42
C VAL A 440 -4.96 10.44 0.09
N THR A 441 -5.04 11.53 0.86
CA THR A 441 -5.23 11.50 2.31
C THR A 441 -6.60 12.09 2.66
N MET A 442 -7.29 11.46 3.59
CA MET A 442 -8.65 11.85 3.98
C MET A 442 -8.85 11.69 5.49
N GLY A 443 -9.89 12.36 6.01
CA GLY A 443 -10.29 12.31 7.40
C GLY A 443 -9.38 13.06 8.36
N THR A 444 -9.90 13.21 9.58
CA THR A 444 -9.29 12.90 10.88
C THR A 444 -10.38 13.10 11.91
N THR A 445 -10.34 12.39 13.04
CA THR A 445 -11.19 12.70 14.19
C THR A 445 -10.33 13.31 15.28
N ALA A 446 -10.27 14.64 15.30
CA ALA A 446 -9.53 15.40 16.29
C ALA A 446 -10.28 15.43 17.66
N PRO A 447 -9.61 15.82 18.76
CA PRO A 447 -10.23 15.94 20.07
C PRO A 447 -11.53 16.77 20.03
N GLY A 448 -12.52 16.36 20.82
CA GLY A 448 -13.88 16.95 20.77
C GLY A 448 -14.75 16.47 19.60
N ASN A 449 -14.36 15.37 18.94
CA ASN A 449 -15.03 14.80 17.76
C ASN A 449 -15.12 15.77 16.57
N VAL A 450 -14.09 16.60 16.41
CA VAL A 450 -13.98 17.51 15.26
C VAL A 450 -13.48 16.71 14.06
N VAL A 451 -14.29 16.71 12.99
CA VAL A 451 -14.02 16.00 11.74
C VAL A 451 -13.32 16.91 10.74
N GLU A 452 -12.23 16.42 10.16
CA GLU A 452 -11.60 17.00 8.97
C GLU A 452 -12.15 16.34 7.69
N SER A 453 -13.05 17.03 7.00
CA SER A 453 -13.77 16.53 5.82
C SER A 453 -13.04 16.76 4.50
N ARG A 454 -11.93 17.51 4.49
CA ARG A 454 -11.17 17.78 3.26
C ARG A 454 -10.43 16.55 2.78
N PHE A 455 -10.32 16.42 1.47
CA PHE A 455 -9.56 15.36 0.78
C PHE A 455 -8.35 16.04 0.15
N GLU A 456 -7.16 15.50 0.38
CA GLU A 456 -5.93 16.09 -0.15
C GLU A 456 -5.15 15.06 -0.97
N VAL A 457 -4.84 15.40 -2.21
CA VAL A 457 -4.15 14.52 -3.16
C VAL A 457 -2.71 14.99 -3.35
N TYR A 458 -1.76 14.09 -3.10
CA TYR A 458 -0.36 14.22 -3.47
C TYR A 458 -0.13 13.67 -4.88
N GLN A 459 0.31 14.54 -5.78
CA GLN A 459 0.81 14.19 -7.11
C GLN A 459 2.34 14.09 -7.07
N PRO A 460 2.94 12.90 -7.20
CA PRO A 460 4.39 12.73 -7.12
C PRO A 460 5.13 13.37 -8.31
N TRP A 461 6.46 13.39 -8.23
CA TRP A 461 7.34 13.97 -9.26
C TRP A 461 7.06 13.46 -10.69
N TYR A 462 6.62 12.20 -10.83
CA TYR A 462 6.31 11.59 -12.12
C TYR A 462 4.96 12.01 -12.72
N MET A 463 4.22 12.92 -12.08
CA MET A 463 2.96 13.49 -12.56
C MET A 463 3.06 14.99 -12.86
N GLN A 464 4.25 15.58 -12.72
CA GLN A 464 4.45 17.01 -12.91
C GLN A 464 4.41 17.41 -14.39
N ALA A 465 4.15 18.69 -14.65
CA ALA A 465 4.04 19.22 -16.01
C ALA A 465 5.29 18.90 -16.85
N GLY A 466 5.08 18.49 -18.11
CA GLY A 466 6.15 18.08 -19.02
C GLY A 466 6.63 16.63 -18.87
N VAL A 467 6.13 15.88 -17.88
CA VAL A 467 6.45 14.45 -17.73
C VAL A 467 5.47 13.60 -18.54
N THR A 468 5.93 13.03 -19.64
CA THR A 468 5.15 12.05 -20.41
C THR A 468 5.30 10.65 -19.83
N ARG A 469 4.17 9.99 -19.59
CA ARG A 469 4.07 8.67 -18.98
C ARG A 469 3.72 7.60 -20.03
N PRO A 470 4.12 6.33 -19.85
CA PRO A 470 3.62 5.24 -20.66
C PRO A 470 2.10 5.07 -20.48
N THR A 471 1.41 4.64 -21.54
CA THR A 471 -0.04 4.38 -21.51
C THR A 471 -0.32 2.96 -21.95
N PHE A 472 -1.06 2.20 -21.16
CA PHE A 472 -1.53 0.88 -21.58
C PHE A 472 -2.52 0.99 -22.75
N THR A 473 -2.30 0.20 -23.79
CA THR A 473 -3.29 -0.04 -24.85
C THR A 473 -3.95 -1.41 -24.73
N GLY A 474 -3.36 -2.35 -23.99
CA GLY A 474 -3.93 -3.68 -23.78
C GLY A 474 -3.16 -4.52 -22.78
N VAL A 475 -3.89 -5.30 -21.98
CA VAL A 475 -3.34 -6.35 -21.10
C VAL A 475 -4.48 -7.30 -20.75
N SER A 476 -4.16 -8.57 -20.48
CA SER A 476 -5.15 -9.51 -19.96
C SER A 476 -5.69 -9.03 -18.60
N PRO A 477 -7.02 -9.01 -18.36
CA PRO A 477 -7.59 -8.66 -17.06
C PRO A 477 -7.29 -9.72 -15.99
N THR A 478 -6.87 -10.92 -16.40
CA THR A 478 -6.47 -12.01 -15.50
C THR A 478 -5.04 -12.46 -15.78
N LEU A 479 -4.23 -12.54 -14.73
CA LEU A 479 -2.83 -12.97 -14.77
C LEU A 479 -2.67 -14.24 -13.91
N LYS A 480 -1.97 -15.25 -14.43
CA LYS A 480 -1.74 -16.51 -13.72
C LYS A 480 -0.39 -16.45 -13.00
N LEU A 481 -0.34 -16.93 -11.76
CA LEU A 481 0.93 -17.11 -11.04
C LEU A 481 1.91 -17.95 -11.88
N GLY A 482 3.16 -17.49 -11.97
CA GLY A 482 4.22 -18.12 -12.77
C GLY A 482 4.05 -17.99 -14.28
N GLY A 483 2.93 -17.44 -14.76
CA GLY A 483 2.64 -17.26 -16.18
C GLY A 483 3.44 -16.12 -16.82
N THR A 484 3.48 -16.12 -18.14
CA THR A 484 3.96 -14.99 -18.95
C THR A 484 2.77 -14.39 -19.68
N HIS A 485 2.57 -13.08 -19.54
CA HIS A 485 1.46 -12.37 -20.15
C HIS A 485 1.97 -11.21 -20.98
N GLN A 486 1.30 -10.91 -22.08
CA GLN A 486 1.65 -9.76 -22.91
C GLN A 486 0.92 -8.51 -22.41
N ALA A 487 1.63 -7.38 -22.43
CA ALA A 487 1.03 -6.06 -22.33
C ALA A 487 1.45 -5.23 -23.54
N THR A 488 0.53 -4.40 -24.02
CA THR A 488 0.79 -3.41 -25.06
C THR A 488 0.66 -2.00 -24.49
N PHE A 489 1.48 -1.10 -25.01
CA PHE A 489 1.58 0.27 -24.54
C PHE A 489 1.89 1.23 -25.69
N THR A 490 1.61 2.50 -25.45
CA THR A 490 2.10 3.64 -26.23
C THR A 490 2.85 4.59 -25.31
N GLY A 491 3.56 5.55 -25.90
CA GLY A 491 4.34 6.54 -25.18
C GLY A 491 5.79 6.59 -25.65
N PRO A 492 6.55 7.59 -25.16
CA PRO A 492 7.83 7.97 -25.77
C PRO A 492 9.00 7.03 -25.45
N ALA A 493 8.82 6.12 -24.49
CA ALA A 493 9.93 5.43 -23.88
C ALA A 493 9.65 3.93 -23.74
N SER A 494 10.71 3.14 -23.88
CA SER A 494 10.64 1.68 -23.75
C SER A 494 10.26 1.34 -22.32
N VAL A 495 9.30 0.44 -22.16
CA VAL A 495 8.96 -0.14 -20.86
C VAL A 495 10.06 -1.11 -20.44
N THR A 496 10.64 -0.88 -19.26
CA THR A 496 11.78 -1.68 -18.75
C THR A 496 11.46 -2.47 -17.49
N SER A 497 10.40 -2.08 -16.78
CA SER A 497 9.93 -2.81 -15.60
C SER A 497 8.45 -2.60 -15.39
N ALA A 498 7.83 -3.44 -14.57
CA ALA A 498 6.43 -3.31 -14.17
C ALA A 498 6.26 -3.70 -12.71
N SER A 499 5.16 -3.32 -12.06
CA SER A 499 4.82 -3.80 -10.73
C SER A 499 3.34 -4.03 -10.54
N LEU A 500 3.02 -4.99 -9.68
CA LEU A 500 1.68 -5.26 -9.19
C LEU A 500 1.56 -4.73 -7.76
N HIS A 501 0.71 -3.72 -7.56
CA HIS A 501 0.38 -3.17 -6.25
C HIS A 501 -0.97 -3.73 -5.81
N ARG A 502 -1.02 -4.41 -4.65
CA ARG A 502 -2.31 -4.90 -4.14
C ARG A 502 -3.19 -3.70 -3.80
N LEU A 503 -4.51 -3.81 -4.05
CA LEU A 503 -5.43 -2.72 -3.74
C LEU A 503 -5.36 -2.34 -2.27
N THR A 504 -5.24 -1.03 -2.01
CA THR A 504 -5.18 -0.49 -0.65
C THR A 504 -6.50 -0.69 0.08
N SER A 505 -6.40 -1.06 1.36
CA SER A 505 -7.52 -1.17 2.29
C SER A 505 -7.03 -0.78 3.68
N VAL A 506 -7.23 0.48 4.05
CA VAL A 506 -6.51 1.14 5.15
C VAL A 506 -7.44 1.72 6.21
N THR A 507 -7.02 1.61 7.46
CA THR A 507 -7.61 2.30 8.61
C THR A 507 -6.58 2.35 9.74
N HIS A 508 -6.64 3.33 10.65
CA HIS A 508 -5.79 3.38 11.86
C HIS A 508 -4.29 3.11 11.62
N SER A 509 -3.72 3.67 10.55
CA SER A 509 -2.31 3.44 10.11
C SER A 509 -1.97 2.00 9.73
N SER A 510 -2.98 1.18 9.50
CA SER A 510 -2.87 -0.24 9.20
C SER A 510 -3.46 -0.54 7.82
N ASP A 511 -2.60 -1.01 6.92
CA ASP A 511 -2.98 -1.81 5.78
C ASP A 511 -2.08 -3.08 5.82
N PRO A 512 -2.58 -4.21 6.35
CA PRO A 512 -1.79 -5.44 6.49
C PRO A 512 -1.49 -6.12 5.14
N ASN A 513 -2.11 -5.63 4.07
CA ASN A 513 -2.23 -6.28 2.79
C ASN A 513 -1.51 -5.52 1.67
N GLN A 514 -1.16 -4.24 1.90
CA GLN A 514 -0.37 -3.44 0.99
C GLN A 514 0.95 -4.14 0.65
N ARG A 515 1.17 -4.33 -0.65
CA ARG A 515 2.42 -4.87 -1.20
C ARG A 515 2.58 -4.46 -2.64
N ALA A 516 3.84 -4.26 -3.03
CA ALA A 516 4.24 -4.02 -4.40
C ALA A 516 5.20 -5.12 -4.85
N VAL A 517 4.78 -5.91 -5.82
CA VAL A 517 5.54 -7.04 -6.38
C VAL A 517 6.18 -6.58 -7.69
N ASP A 518 7.49 -6.76 -7.83
CA ASP A 518 8.16 -6.49 -9.10
C ASP A 518 7.73 -7.51 -10.16
N VAL A 519 7.56 -7.05 -11.39
CA VAL A 519 7.20 -7.89 -12.52
C VAL A 519 8.31 -7.73 -13.57
N PRO A 520 9.16 -8.75 -13.73
CA PRO A 520 10.18 -8.75 -14.78
C PRO A 520 9.55 -8.55 -16.16
N VAL A 521 10.16 -7.66 -16.93
CA VAL A 521 9.73 -7.29 -18.27
C VAL A 521 10.78 -7.75 -19.27
N THR A 522 10.35 -8.45 -20.32
CA THR A 522 11.18 -8.75 -21.48
C THR A 522 10.58 -8.17 -22.74
N ALA A 523 11.45 -7.69 -23.65
CA ALA A 523 11.01 -7.21 -24.95
C ALA A 523 10.34 -8.34 -25.75
N SER A 524 9.32 -8.01 -26.54
CA SER A 524 8.65 -8.98 -27.42
C SER A 524 9.19 -8.97 -28.85
N GLY A 525 10.18 -8.14 -29.16
CA GLY A 525 10.67 -7.89 -30.52
C GLY A 525 9.81 -6.93 -31.35
N THR A 526 8.73 -6.38 -30.79
CA THR A 526 7.86 -5.38 -31.44
C THR A 526 7.70 -4.19 -30.50
N TRP A 527 7.82 -2.97 -31.02
CA TRP A 527 7.58 -1.78 -30.21
C TRP A 527 6.14 -1.74 -29.66
N GLY A 528 5.97 -1.08 -28.52
CA GLY A 528 4.66 -0.98 -27.87
C GLY A 528 4.16 -2.31 -27.31
N ARG A 529 5.02 -3.33 -27.19
CA ARG A 529 4.68 -4.65 -26.66
C ARG A 529 5.79 -5.20 -25.77
N VAL A 530 5.38 -5.74 -24.63
CA VAL A 530 6.27 -6.38 -23.66
C VAL A 530 5.66 -7.65 -23.10
N ASN A 531 6.52 -8.57 -22.67
CA ASN A 531 6.14 -9.75 -21.91
C ASN A 531 6.38 -9.50 -20.42
N LEU A 532 5.37 -9.80 -19.62
CA LEU A 532 5.33 -9.69 -18.17
C LEU A 532 5.46 -11.08 -17.55
N LYS A 533 6.53 -11.33 -16.81
CA LYS A 533 6.70 -12.58 -16.06
C LYS A 533 6.10 -12.45 -14.67
N ILE A 534 5.03 -13.19 -14.41
CA ILE A 534 4.31 -13.11 -13.14
C ILE A 534 4.99 -14.00 -12.10
N GLU A 535 5.15 -13.46 -10.89
CA GLU A 535 5.67 -14.19 -9.74
C GLU A 535 4.90 -15.50 -9.52
N ALA A 536 5.63 -16.59 -9.26
CA ALA A 536 5.04 -17.91 -9.06
C ALA A 536 4.70 -18.17 -7.60
N ASN A 537 5.42 -17.53 -6.67
CA ASN A 537 5.24 -17.76 -5.25
C ASN A 537 4.03 -17.00 -4.68
N PRO A 538 2.96 -17.68 -4.25
CA PRO A 538 1.78 -17.03 -3.68
C PRO A 538 2.01 -16.36 -2.32
N GLY A 539 3.09 -16.66 -1.61
CA GLY A 539 3.51 -15.88 -0.42
C GLY A 539 4.08 -14.50 -0.76
N ILE A 540 4.59 -14.33 -1.99
CA ILE A 540 5.01 -13.02 -2.53
C ILE A 540 3.86 -12.31 -3.24
N LEU A 541 3.11 -13.03 -4.07
CA LEU A 541 1.97 -12.51 -4.83
C LEU A 541 0.69 -13.33 -4.53
N PRO A 542 0.03 -13.11 -3.39
CA PRO A 542 -1.23 -13.80 -3.08
C PRO A 542 -2.28 -13.56 -4.18
N PRO A 543 -3.10 -14.56 -4.54
CA PRO A 543 -4.24 -14.35 -5.43
C PRO A 543 -5.14 -13.20 -4.97
N GLY A 544 -5.63 -12.40 -5.91
CA GLY A 544 -6.39 -11.19 -5.61
C GLY A 544 -6.33 -10.15 -6.70
N VAL A 545 -6.75 -8.93 -6.39
CA VAL A 545 -6.80 -7.81 -7.33
C VAL A 545 -5.65 -6.85 -7.09
N TYR A 546 -5.05 -6.38 -8.17
CA TYR A 546 -3.86 -5.54 -8.18
C TYR A 546 -3.98 -4.41 -9.19
N GLN A 547 -3.37 -3.27 -8.88
CA GLN A 547 -3.01 -2.23 -9.84
C GLN A 547 -1.69 -2.65 -10.53
N LEU A 548 -1.72 -2.87 -11.83
CA LEU A 548 -0.54 -3.13 -12.65
C LEU A 548 -0.03 -1.83 -13.26
N PHE A 549 1.19 -1.43 -12.91
CA PHE A 549 1.88 -0.28 -13.47
C PHE A 549 3.01 -0.75 -14.40
N LEU A 550 3.14 -0.14 -15.59
CA LEU A 550 4.38 -0.20 -16.37
C LEU A 550 5.28 0.95 -15.95
N ARG A 551 6.59 0.78 -16.10
CA ARG A 551 7.59 1.83 -15.96
C ARG A 551 8.49 1.86 -17.16
N ASP A 552 8.74 3.06 -17.65
CA ASP A 552 9.78 3.26 -18.66
C ASP A 552 11.19 3.13 -18.07
N TRP A 553 12.21 3.26 -18.92
CA TRP A 553 13.63 3.24 -18.53
C TRP A 553 14.02 4.36 -17.54
N ARG A 554 13.25 5.46 -17.45
CA ARG A 554 13.44 6.55 -16.48
C ARG A 554 12.85 6.21 -15.11
N GLY A 555 12.06 5.14 -15.02
CA GLY A 555 11.31 4.78 -13.82
C GLY A 555 9.97 5.52 -13.70
N ILE A 556 9.51 6.22 -14.74
CA ILE A 556 8.22 6.92 -14.74
C ILE A 556 7.10 5.89 -14.92
N PRO A 557 6.16 5.77 -13.97
CA PRO A 557 5.06 4.82 -14.04
C PRO A 557 3.94 5.30 -14.97
N SER A 558 3.27 4.35 -15.62
CA SER A 558 1.98 4.57 -16.29
C SER A 558 0.87 4.89 -15.29
N GLU A 559 -0.34 5.19 -15.77
CA GLU A 559 -1.53 4.85 -14.97
C GLU A 559 -1.70 3.33 -14.90
N ALA A 560 -2.29 2.82 -13.84
CA ALA A 560 -2.48 1.40 -13.65
C ALA A 560 -3.61 0.83 -14.50
N LYS A 561 -3.48 -0.44 -14.88
CA LYS A 561 -4.62 -1.30 -15.21
C LYS A 561 -4.93 -2.19 -14.03
N ILE A 562 -6.21 -2.30 -13.67
CA ILE A 562 -6.66 -3.25 -12.66
C ILE A 562 -6.66 -4.66 -13.25
N VAL A 563 -5.98 -5.58 -12.58
CA VAL A 563 -5.86 -6.98 -13.00
C VAL A 563 -6.11 -7.91 -11.83
N ARG A 564 -6.62 -9.11 -12.12
CA ARG A 564 -6.81 -10.18 -11.15
C ARG A 564 -5.70 -11.22 -11.28
N VAL A 565 -5.00 -11.51 -10.20
CA VAL A 565 -4.04 -12.60 -10.12
C VAL A 565 -4.75 -13.86 -9.60
N VAL A 566 -4.58 -14.97 -10.32
CA VAL A 566 -5.19 -16.27 -10.01
C VAL A 566 -4.13 -17.37 -9.92
N PRO A 567 -4.40 -18.50 -9.24
CA PRO A 567 -3.52 -19.66 -9.22
C PRO A 567 -3.17 -20.17 -10.63
N ALA A 568 -2.00 -20.81 -10.78
CA ALA A 568 -1.51 -21.33 -12.05
C ALA A 568 -2.44 -22.39 -12.67
N THR A 569 -2.97 -23.28 -11.83
CA THR A 569 -4.06 -24.19 -12.16
C THR A 569 -5.37 -23.53 -11.78
N ALA A 570 -6.12 -23.04 -12.76
CA ALA A 570 -7.55 -22.89 -12.56
C ALA A 570 -8.10 -24.31 -12.40
N THR A 571 -8.27 -24.80 -11.17
CA THR A 571 -9.31 -25.80 -10.94
C THR A 571 -10.58 -25.15 -11.45
N THR A 572 -11.07 -25.64 -12.58
CA THR A 572 -12.43 -25.40 -13.04
C THR A 572 -13.33 -25.66 -11.83
N ALA A 573 -13.87 -24.60 -11.24
CA ALA A 573 -15.04 -24.72 -10.39
C ALA A 573 -16.19 -25.11 -11.32
N ALA A 574 -16.26 -26.40 -11.67
CA ALA A 574 -17.47 -26.99 -12.18
C ALA A 574 -18.50 -26.87 -11.05
N GLY A 575 -19.51 -26.02 -11.26
CA GLY A 575 -20.62 -25.83 -10.33
C GLY A 575 -20.48 -24.66 -9.36
N ALA A 576 -20.20 -23.44 -9.84
CA ALA A 576 -20.59 -22.24 -9.10
C ALA A 576 -22.12 -22.08 -9.19
N GLY A 577 -22.86 -22.84 -8.39
CA GLY A 577 -24.19 -22.42 -7.97
C GLY A 577 -24.06 -21.09 -7.22
N ALA A 578 -24.96 -20.16 -7.48
CA ALA A 578 -25.04 -18.90 -6.73
C ALA A 578 -24.95 -19.17 -5.21
N PRO A 579 -24.24 -18.34 -4.43
CA PRO A 579 -24.28 -18.47 -2.99
C PRO A 579 -25.74 -18.39 -2.53
N ALA A 580 -26.21 -19.43 -1.85
CA ALA A 580 -27.54 -19.46 -1.28
C ALA A 580 -27.69 -18.22 -0.39
N SER A 581 -28.74 -17.44 -0.62
CA SER A 581 -29.15 -16.37 0.28
C SER A 581 -29.45 -17.01 1.64
N VAL A 582 -28.54 -16.84 2.60
CA VAL A 582 -28.84 -17.17 3.99
C VAL A 582 -29.86 -16.13 4.45
N GLY A 583 -31.11 -16.55 4.56
CA GLY A 583 -32.18 -15.70 5.08
C GLY A 583 -31.84 -15.22 6.49
N VAL A 584 -32.05 -13.92 6.71
CA VAL A 584 -32.03 -13.29 8.02
C VAL A 584 -33.05 -14.03 8.91
N PRO A 585 -32.69 -14.57 10.09
CA PRO A 585 -33.70 -14.98 11.06
C PRO A 585 -34.48 -13.73 11.48
N ALA A 586 -35.80 -13.72 11.24
CA ALA A 586 -36.67 -12.67 11.72
C ALA A 586 -36.55 -12.54 13.25
N ALA A 587 -36.35 -11.32 13.73
CA ALA A 587 -36.46 -10.99 15.14
C ALA A 587 -37.88 -11.33 15.63
N GLY A 588 -38.00 -12.26 16.59
CA GLY A 588 -39.31 -12.64 17.10
C GLY A 588 -39.28 -13.74 18.16
N ALA A 589 -38.84 -13.41 19.39
CA ALA A 589 -39.42 -13.92 20.64
C ALA A 589 -38.84 -13.14 21.84
N PRO A 590 -39.68 -12.70 22.80
CA PRO A 590 -39.22 -11.90 23.94
C PRO A 590 -38.42 -12.77 24.92
N ALA A 591 -37.37 -12.19 25.49
CA ALA A 591 -36.58 -12.81 26.55
C ALA A 591 -37.45 -13.11 27.78
N ALA A 592 -37.36 -14.35 28.28
CA ALA A 592 -37.97 -14.74 29.54
C ALA A 592 -37.35 -13.94 30.70
N ALA A 593 -38.21 -13.45 31.59
CA ALA A 593 -37.85 -12.64 32.74
C ALA A 593 -36.93 -13.40 33.71
N VAL A 594 -35.83 -12.76 34.09
CA VAL A 594 -34.99 -13.16 35.23
C VAL A 594 -35.58 -12.51 36.49
N PRO A 595 -35.80 -13.24 37.60
CA PRO A 595 -36.47 -12.69 38.77
C PRO A 595 -35.57 -11.70 39.53
N ALA A 596 -36.21 -10.64 40.03
CA ALA A 596 -35.61 -9.56 40.80
C ALA A 596 -35.05 -10.08 42.14
N VAL A 597 -33.80 -9.71 42.44
CA VAL A 597 -33.23 -9.80 43.80
C VAL A 597 -33.29 -8.39 44.40
N GLY A 598 -33.92 -8.31 45.58
CA GLY A 598 -34.20 -7.06 46.31
C GLY A 598 -32.96 -6.33 46.85
N PRO A 599 -33.15 -5.13 47.41
CA PRO A 599 -32.07 -4.17 47.66
C PRO A 599 -31.27 -4.55 48.91
N ALA A 600 -29.95 -4.57 48.80
CA ALA A 600 -29.04 -4.58 49.95
C ALA A 600 -28.34 -3.22 50.09
N SER A 601 -28.27 -2.81 51.35
CA SER A 601 -27.91 -1.53 51.96
C SER A 601 -26.71 -0.77 51.38
N THR A 602 -26.87 0.55 51.42
CA THR A 602 -25.89 1.63 51.28
C THR A 602 -24.64 1.44 52.14
N GLY A 603 -23.48 1.35 51.48
CA GLY A 603 -22.18 1.63 52.05
C GLY A 603 -21.40 2.50 51.05
N THR A 604 -21.10 3.72 51.44
CA THR A 604 -20.31 4.71 50.68
C THR A 604 -18.84 4.27 50.55
N PRO A 605 -18.25 4.41 49.35
CA PRO A 605 -16.82 4.68 49.23
C PRO A 605 -16.56 6.06 48.57
N SER A 606 -15.57 6.74 49.13
CA SER A 606 -14.95 7.99 48.68
C SER A 606 -14.40 7.89 47.24
N PRO A 607 -14.20 9.01 46.50
CA PRO A 607 -13.99 9.00 45.07
C PRO A 607 -12.58 8.50 44.73
N ALA A 608 -12.49 7.35 44.05
CA ALA A 608 -11.26 6.88 43.46
C ALA A 608 -11.13 7.43 42.02
N ALA A 609 -9.94 7.97 41.76
CA ALA A 609 -9.57 8.75 40.60
C ALA A 609 -9.87 8.09 39.25
N ALA A 610 -10.29 8.93 38.31
CA ALA A 610 -10.31 8.66 36.88
C ALA A 610 -8.88 8.31 36.41
N CYS A 611 -8.63 7.03 36.13
CA CYS A 611 -7.46 6.63 35.34
C CYS A 611 -7.70 7.01 33.87
N CYS A 612 -7.35 8.25 33.55
CA CYS A 612 -6.63 8.53 32.32
C CYS A 612 -5.31 7.76 32.28
N CYS A 613 -4.74 7.66 31.07
CA CYS A 613 -3.41 7.12 30.73
C CYS A 613 -3.41 5.61 30.44
N CYS A 614 -2.76 5.12 29.38
CA CYS A 614 -1.50 5.54 28.77
C CYS A 614 -1.43 5.03 27.33
#